data_AF-A0A519DWX1-F1
#
_entry.id   AF-A0A519DWX1-F1
#
_cell.length_a   1.000
_cell.length_b   1.000
_cell.length_c   1.000
_cell.angle_alpha   90.00
_cell.angle_beta   90.00
_cell.angle_gamma   90.00
#
_symmetry.space_group_name_H-M   'P 1'
#
loop_
_entity.id
_entity.type
_entity.pdbx_description
1 polymer ?
#
loop_
_entity_poly.entity_id
_entity_poly.type
_entity_poly.pdbx_seq_one_letter_code
_entity_poly.pdbx_strand_id
1 'polypeptide(L)'
;MATIENTIASLEAKLKQAKAKKQQIETRKRAIESKITRQKDTRKKVLVGAVILTKVERGEWPRDKLLAMMDATLTRDDDRALFELLPKTMK
;
A
#
# COMPACT_ATOMS: atom_id res chain seq x y z
N MET A 1 50.02 25.01 -12.57
CA MET A 1 49.13 23.83 -12.78
C MET A 1 48.22 23.54 -11.58
N ALA A 2 48.41 24.11 -10.39
CA ALA A 2 47.57 23.87 -9.19
C ALA A 2 46.14 24.48 -9.22
N THR A 3 45.81 25.32 -10.20
CA THR A 3 44.50 26.00 -10.29
C THR A 3 43.40 25.10 -10.87
N ILE A 4 43.74 24.19 -11.79
CA ILE A 4 42.76 23.31 -12.44
C ILE A 4 42.28 22.22 -11.48
N GLU A 5 43.17 21.61 -10.70
CA GLU A 5 42.83 20.59 -9.68
C GLU A 5 41.90 21.15 -8.60
N ASN A 6 42.17 22.37 -8.11
CA ASN A 6 41.27 23.05 -7.16
C ASN A 6 39.89 23.34 -7.76
N THR A 7 39.83 23.62 -9.05
CA THR A 7 38.56 23.85 -9.76
C THR A 7 37.78 22.55 -9.92
N ILE A 8 38.46 21.45 -10.24
CA ILE A 8 37.88 20.10 -10.33
C ILE A 8 37.32 19.67 -8.96
N ALA A 9 38.08 19.83 -7.87
CA ALA A 9 37.63 19.48 -6.52
C ALA A 9 36.38 20.28 -6.09
N SER A 10 36.31 21.57 -6.44
CA SER A 10 35.14 22.42 -6.18
C SER A 10 33.90 21.96 -6.96
N LEU A 11 34.08 21.57 -8.23
CA LEU A 11 33.00 21.05 -9.08
C LEU A 11 32.49 19.69 -8.58
N GLU A 12 33.38 18.79 -8.15
CA GLU A 12 32.99 17.51 -7.56
C GLU A 12 32.22 17.69 -6.25
N ALA A 13 32.64 18.61 -5.39
CA ALA A 13 31.93 18.94 -4.15
C ALA A 13 30.51 19.47 -4.44
N LYS A 14 30.37 20.36 -5.42
CA LYS A 14 29.06 20.88 -5.88
C LYS A 14 28.19 19.76 -6.48
N LEU A 15 28.79 18.87 -7.26
CA LEU A 15 28.09 17.74 -7.88
C LEU A 15 27.60 16.74 -6.82
N LYS A 16 28.39 16.47 -5.79
CA LYS A 16 28.00 15.63 -4.65
C LYS A 16 26.83 16.25 -3.88
N GLN A 17 26.87 17.57 -3.61
CA GLN A 17 25.76 18.28 -2.97
C GLN A 17 24.48 18.25 -3.81
N ALA A 18 24.60 18.47 -5.13
CA ALA A 18 23.46 18.43 -6.04
C ALA A 18 22.83 17.02 -6.12
N LYS A 19 23.65 15.97 -6.20
CA LYS A 19 23.19 14.57 -6.15
C LYS A 19 22.48 14.25 -4.83
N ALA A 20 23.04 14.69 -3.70
CA ALA A 20 22.42 14.48 -2.39
C ALA A 20 21.04 15.16 -2.29
N LYS A 21 20.91 16.40 -2.78
CA LYS A 21 19.63 17.12 -2.84
C LYS A 21 18.62 16.41 -3.75
N LYS A 22 19.04 15.94 -4.93
CA LYS A 22 18.18 15.17 -5.85
C LYS A 22 17.66 13.89 -5.19
N GLN A 23 18.54 13.15 -4.51
CA GLN A 23 18.16 11.91 -3.83
C GLN A 23 17.16 12.16 -2.69
N GLN A 24 17.31 13.25 -1.92
CA GLN A 24 16.35 13.62 -0.88
C GLN A 24 14.97 13.98 -1.45
N ILE A 25 14.92 14.64 -2.61
CA ILE A 25 13.65 14.99 -3.26
C ILE A 25 12.97 13.73 -3.80
N GLU A 26 13.71 12.83 -4.45
CA GLU A 26 13.14 11.59 -4.99
C GLU A 26 12.63 10.65 -3.89
N THR A 27 13.37 10.51 -2.79
CA THR A 27 12.92 9.70 -1.64
C THR A 27 11.63 10.25 -1.03
N ARG A 28 11.51 11.58 -0.87
CA ARG A 28 10.27 12.23 -0.43
C ARG A 28 9.12 12.00 -1.41
N LYS A 29 9.36 12.15 -2.71
CA LYS A 29 8.34 11.92 -3.75
C LYS A 29 7.81 10.48 -3.71
N ARG A 30 8.70 9.49 -3.65
CA ARG A 30 8.33 8.07 -3.52
C ARG A 30 7.54 7.78 -2.25
N ALA A 31 7.90 8.39 -1.13
CA ALA A 31 7.16 8.23 0.12
C ALA A 31 5.72 8.77 0.02
N ILE A 32 5.55 9.95 -0.60
CA ILE A 32 4.23 10.56 -0.83
C ILE A 32 3.41 9.70 -1.79
N GLU A 33 3.98 9.27 -2.92
CA GLU A 33 3.32 8.40 -3.89
C GLU A 33 2.89 7.06 -3.29
N SER A 34 3.75 6.44 -2.48
CA SER A 34 3.42 5.21 -1.76
C SER A 34 2.25 5.42 -0.80
N LYS A 35 2.25 6.54 -0.06
CA LYS A 35 1.15 6.89 0.85
C LYS A 35 -0.18 7.08 0.10
N ILE A 36 -0.17 7.85 -0.99
CA ILE A 36 -1.36 8.09 -1.83
C ILE A 36 -1.86 6.77 -2.42
N THR A 37 -0.95 5.93 -2.91
CA THR A 37 -1.30 4.62 -3.50
C THR A 37 -1.96 3.72 -2.47
N ARG A 38 -1.40 3.63 -1.25
CA ARG A 38 -2.00 2.85 -0.14
C ARG A 38 -3.36 3.39 0.27
N GLN A 39 -3.52 4.71 0.35
CA GLN A 39 -4.81 5.34 0.66
C GLN A 39 -5.88 5.04 -0.40
N LYS A 40 -5.52 5.15 -1.69
CA LYS A 40 -6.42 4.81 -2.81
C LYS A 40 -6.79 3.34 -2.81
N ASP A 41 -5.83 2.45 -2.57
CA ASP A 41 -6.07 1.01 -2.49
C ASP A 41 -6.99 0.65 -1.31
N THR A 42 -6.75 1.23 -0.14
CA THR A 42 -7.64 1.06 1.04
C THR A 42 -9.06 1.54 0.73
N ARG A 43 -9.20 2.72 0.11
CA ARG A 43 -10.50 3.26 -0.31
C ARG A 43 -11.20 2.33 -1.30
N LYS A 44 -10.48 1.78 -2.28
CA LYS A 44 -11.02 0.84 -3.27
C LYS A 44 -11.53 -0.43 -2.60
N LYS A 45 -10.77 -1.01 -1.67
CA LYS A 45 -11.17 -2.22 -0.93
C LYS A 45 -12.43 -1.99 -0.09
N VAL A 46 -12.49 -0.87 0.62
CA VAL A 46 -13.68 -0.49 1.41
C VAL A 46 -14.90 -0.31 0.52
N LEU A 47 -14.78 0.38 -0.62
CA LEU A 47 -15.90 0.59 -1.54
C LEU A 47 -16.41 -0.72 -2.15
N VAL A 48 -15.51 -1.62 -2.55
CA VAL A 48 -15.89 -2.95 -3.05
C VAL A 48 -16.64 -3.73 -1.97
N GLY A 49 -16.14 -3.73 -0.73
CA GLY A 49 -16.83 -4.37 0.40
C GLY A 49 -18.22 -3.78 0.64
N ALA A 50 -18.34 -2.46 0.68
CA ALA A 50 -19.61 -1.77 0.88
C ALA A 50 -20.65 -2.13 -0.20
N VAL A 51 -20.24 -2.15 -1.47
CA VAL A 51 -21.13 -2.53 -2.59
C VAL A 51 -21.62 -3.96 -2.45
N ILE A 52 -20.73 -4.91 -2.10
CA ILE A 52 -21.11 -6.31 -1.93
C ILE A 52 -22.08 -6.48 -0.75
N LEU A 53 -21.82 -5.82 0.38
CA LEU A 53 -22.74 -5.84 1.53
C LEU A 53 -24.12 -5.30 1.15
N THR A 54 -24.19 -4.16 0.47
CA THR A 54 -25.47 -3.61 -0.01
C THR A 54 -26.19 -4.55 -0.98
N LYS A 55 -25.47 -5.27 -1.86
CA LYS A 55 -26.08 -6.26 -2.76
C LYS A 55 -26.64 -7.47 -2.01
N VAL A 56 -25.95 -7.93 -0.98
CA VAL A 56 -26.42 -9.03 -0.12
C VAL A 56 -27.65 -8.60 0.67
N GLU A 57 -27.65 -7.40 1.25
CA GLU A 57 -28.80 -6.83 1.96
C GLU A 57 -30.04 -6.67 1.07
N ARG A 58 -29.83 -6.31 -0.21
CA ARG A 58 -30.90 -6.21 -1.22
C ARG A 58 -31.39 -7.56 -1.75
N GLY A 59 -30.78 -8.67 -1.35
CA GLY A 59 -31.11 -10.00 -1.86
C GLY A 59 -30.64 -10.27 -3.30
N GLU A 60 -29.91 -9.34 -3.91
CA GLU A 60 -29.32 -9.51 -5.26
C GLU A 60 -28.14 -10.49 -5.25
N TRP A 61 -27.57 -10.77 -4.07
CA TRP A 61 -26.45 -11.68 -3.90
C TRP A 61 -26.63 -12.59 -2.68
N PRO A 62 -26.46 -13.92 -2.81
CA PRO A 62 -26.61 -14.84 -1.68
C PRO A 62 -25.53 -14.63 -0.60
N ARG A 63 -25.94 -14.43 0.66
CA ARG A 63 -25.02 -14.29 1.81
C ARG A 63 -24.07 -15.49 1.93
N ASP A 64 -24.53 -16.70 1.64
CA ASP A 64 -23.72 -17.92 1.73
C ASP A 64 -22.52 -17.89 0.76
N LYS A 65 -22.70 -17.32 -0.43
CA LYS A 65 -21.62 -17.16 -1.39
C LYS A 65 -20.58 -16.14 -0.91
N LEU A 66 -21.02 -15.08 -0.22
CA LEU A 66 -20.11 -14.13 0.43
C LEU A 66 -19.30 -14.82 1.54
N LEU A 67 -19.96 -15.57 2.42
CA LEU A 67 -19.32 -16.28 3.52
C LEU A 67 -18.32 -17.32 3.02
N ALA A 68 -18.66 -18.10 1.98
CA ALA A 68 -17.73 -19.06 1.37
C ALA A 68 -16.49 -18.38 0.77
N MET A 69 -16.67 -17.20 0.15
CA MET A 69 -15.53 -16.41 -0.34
C MET A 69 -14.66 -15.88 0.80
N MET A 70 -15.26 -15.42 1.90
CA MET A 70 -14.53 -14.97 3.08
C MET A 70 -13.81 -16.13 3.76
N ASP A 71 -14.41 -17.31 3.83
CA ASP A 71 -13.79 -18.52 4.39
C ASP A 71 -12.57 -19.01 3.59
N ALA A 72 -12.64 -18.91 2.26
CA ALA A 72 -11.53 -19.25 1.38
C ALA A 72 -10.35 -18.27 1.50
N THR A 73 -10.64 -16.98 1.72
CA THR A 73 -9.64 -15.89 1.63
C THR A 73 -9.08 -15.43 2.98
N LEU A 74 -9.89 -15.44 4.04
CA LEU A 74 -9.47 -15.02 5.37
C LEU A 74 -8.71 -16.14 6.07
N THR A 75 -7.49 -15.83 6.51
CA THR A 75 -6.59 -16.75 7.20
C THR A 75 -6.43 -16.42 8.68
N ARG A 76 -6.66 -15.17 9.08
CA ARG A 76 -6.57 -14.74 10.48
C ARG A 76 -7.88 -15.00 11.20
N ASP A 77 -7.78 -15.61 12.38
CA ASP A 77 -8.95 -15.96 13.19
C ASP A 77 -9.73 -14.71 13.64
N ASP A 78 -9.06 -13.60 13.96
CA ASP A 78 -9.70 -12.32 14.30
C ASP A 78 -10.60 -11.80 13.17
N ASP A 79 -10.10 -11.85 11.93
CA ASP A 79 -10.83 -11.37 10.75
C ASP A 79 -11.99 -12.32 10.41
N ARG A 80 -11.82 -13.63 10.63
CA ARG A 80 -12.85 -14.65 10.43
C ARG A 80 -14.00 -14.52 11.43
N ALA A 81 -13.69 -14.16 12.67
CA ALA A 81 -14.68 -13.92 13.72
C ALA A 81 -15.65 -12.78 13.37
N LEU A 82 -15.20 -11.76 12.61
CA LEU A 82 -16.06 -10.67 12.13
C LEU A 82 -17.19 -11.15 11.20
N PHE A 83 -17.03 -12.33 10.60
CA PHE A 83 -18.00 -12.95 9.69
C PHE A 83 -18.63 -14.22 10.27
N GLU A 84 -18.51 -14.44 11.59
CA GLU A 84 -19.03 -15.64 12.28
C GLU A 84 -18.44 -16.95 11.73
N LEU A 85 -17.26 -16.89 11.10
CA LEU A 85 -16.57 -18.05 10.54
C LEU A 85 -15.74 -18.75 11.60
N LEU A 86 -15.70 -20.08 11.54
CA LEU A 86 -14.86 -20.88 12.44
C LEU A 86 -13.38 -20.54 12.25
N PRO A 87 -12.54 -20.60 13.30
CA PRO A 87 -11.09 -20.47 13.17
C PRO A 87 -10.54 -21.40 12.08
N LYS A 88 -9.59 -20.93 11.26
CA LYS A 88 -8.97 -21.78 10.23
C LYS A 88 -7.90 -22.69 10.82
N THR A 89 -7.62 -22.55 12.11
CA THR A 89 -6.67 -23.36 12.87
C THR A 89 -7.14 -24.82 12.95
N MET A 90 -6.80 -25.58 11.91
CA MET A 90 -6.65 -27.03 12.00
C MET A 90 -5.24 -27.40 11.53
N LYS A 91 -4.40 -27.73 12.53
CA LYS A 91 -3.02 -28.24 12.50
C LYS A 91 -1.90 -27.29 12.06
#